data_AF-A0A9W9QAH9-F1
#
_entry.id   AF-A0A9W9QAH9-F1
#
_cell.length_a   1.000
_cell.length_b   1.000
_cell.length_c   1.000
_cell.angle_alpha   90.00
_cell.angle_beta   90.00
_cell.angle_gamma   90.00
#
_symmetry.space_group_name_H-M   'P 1'
#
loop_
_entity.id
_entity.type
_entity.pdbx_description
1 polymer ?
#
loop_
_entity_poly.entity_id
_entity_poly.type
_entity_poly.pdbx_seq_one_letter_code
_entity_poly.pdbx_strand_id
1 'polypeptide(L)'
;MTDASEASAEHFVTNILPLYQEPSVKLRIHPSNKGYSVSKNLLCAESPVFSKMFNSEYLESQQQTVTLKEADDDISVRNLEALFQWLYQRTIRFGIEDPGEHISAAMELTRLADKYDISGLETTMAEYIRNIIIFNPHPQNKNSWRHVDINTYHLEHDHIVSATLLPPAHPVRRVLAAASVEGFLRSKRHKFSEETNAYPSFGADLLQETRLVLHSVKPLRAAAFEDPISGKRSDLNSNVF
;
A
#
# COMPACT_ATOMS: atom_id res chain seq x y z
N MET A 1 15.91 -25.55 10.30
CA MET A 1 16.16 -24.10 10.31
C MET A 1 15.11 -23.50 9.40
N THR A 2 14.09 -22.87 9.97
CA THR A 2 13.11 -22.11 9.20
C THR A 2 13.85 -20.97 8.52
N ASP A 3 13.71 -20.87 7.20
CA ASP A 3 14.35 -19.81 6.42
C ASP A 3 13.86 -18.46 6.95
N ALA A 4 14.78 -17.58 7.36
CA ALA A 4 14.43 -16.31 8.00
C ALA A 4 13.63 -15.37 7.07
N SER A 5 13.57 -15.71 5.77
CA SER A 5 12.80 -15.02 4.74
C SER A 5 11.31 -15.39 4.68
N GLU A 6 10.87 -16.46 5.38
CA GLU A 6 9.46 -16.90 5.40
C GLU A 6 8.66 -16.42 6.62
N ALA A 7 9.32 -15.82 7.61
CA ALA A 7 8.71 -15.40 8.86
C ALA A 7 7.81 -14.15 8.74
N SER A 8 6.75 -14.07 9.56
CA SER A 8 5.94 -12.85 9.71
C SER A 8 6.74 -11.69 10.29
N ALA A 9 6.25 -10.46 10.12
CA ALA A 9 6.86 -9.25 10.67
C ALA A 9 7.07 -9.34 12.20
N GLU A 10 6.06 -9.82 12.94
CA GLU A 10 6.15 -10.03 14.39
C GLU A 10 7.25 -11.05 14.76
N HIS A 11 7.32 -12.16 14.03
CA HIS A 11 8.34 -13.19 14.25
C HIS A 11 9.74 -12.66 13.93
N PHE A 12 9.89 -11.89 12.86
CA PHE A 12 11.15 -11.22 12.50
C PHE A 12 11.62 -10.31 13.64
N VAL A 13 10.74 -9.44 14.14
CA VAL A 13 11.08 -8.49 15.21
C VAL A 13 11.43 -9.21 16.52
N THR A 14 10.74 -10.29 16.85
CA THR A 14 10.96 -11.02 18.11
C THR A 14 12.24 -11.85 18.10
N ASN A 15 12.54 -12.52 16.97
CA ASN A 15 13.55 -13.58 16.95
C ASN A 15 14.80 -13.24 16.11
N ILE A 16 14.68 -12.35 15.12
CA ILE A 16 15.75 -12.06 14.16
C ILE A 16 16.36 -10.68 14.41
N LEU A 17 15.53 -9.65 14.61
CA LEU A 17 15.98 -8.28 14.85
C LEU A 17 17.01 -8.16 16.00
N PRO A 18 16.87 -8.86 17.15
CA PRO A 18 17.85 -8.77 18.24
C PRO A 18 19.26 -9.30 17.90
N LEU A 19 19.40 -10.03 16.79
CA LEU A 19 20.69 -10.60 16.37
C LEU A 19 21.58 -9.57 15.64
N TYR A 20 21.03 -8.43 15.22
CA TYR A 20 21.81 -7.36 14.59
C TYR A 20 22.55 -6.53 15.65
N GLN A 21 23.88 -6.45 15.52
CA GLN A 21 24.74 -5.71 16.45
C GLN A 21 25.21 -4.39 15.82
N GLU A 22 24.39 -3.34 15.96
CA GLU A 22 24.70 -1.98 15.47
C GLU A 22 24.26 -0.92 16.50
N PRO A 23 24.77 0.34 16.42
CA PRO A 23 24.23 1.44 17.20
C PRO A 23 22.71 1.53 17.01
N SER A 24 21.96 1.35 18.09
CA SER A 24 20.51 1.27 18.05
C SER A 24 19.83 2.48 18.70
N VAL A 25 18.73 2.92 18.11
CA VAL A 25 17.75 3.83 18.74
C VAL A 25 16.55 3.05 19.25
N LYS A 26 15.84 3.61 20.24
CA LYS A 26 14.62 3.03 20.82
C LYS A 26 13.38 3.72 20.30
N LEU A 27 12.47 2.97 19.69
CA LEU A 27 11.14 3.45 19.32
C LEU A 27 10.14 2.88 20.31
N ARG A 28 9.44 3.75 21.05
CA ARG A 28 8.37 3.38 21.97
C ARG A 28 7.04 3.76 21.37
N ILE A 29 6.05 2.90 21.51
CA ILE A 29 4.69 3.18 21.08
C ILE A 29 3.83 3.48 22.31
N HIS A 30 3.00 4.52 22.27
CA HIS A 30 2.07 4.89 23.33
C HIS A 30 0.62 4.76 22.84
N PRO A 31 -0.32 4.17 23.60
CA PRO A 31 -0.24 3.83 25.02
C PRO A 31 0.29 2.43 25.32
N SER A 32 0.51 1.58 24.30
CA SER A 32 0.98 0.20 24.50
C SER A 32 2.30 0.07 25.27
N ASN A 33 3.12 1.14 25.30
CA ASN A 33 4.47 1.21 25.87
C ASN A 33 5.43 0.15 25.30
N LYS A 34 5.08 -0.47 24.17
CA LYS A 34 5.93 -1.45 23.50
C LYS A 34 7.13 -0.74 22.91
N GLY A 35 8.33 -1.23 23.23
CA GLY A 35 9.60 -0.61 22.84
C GLY A 35 10.42 -1.53 21.94
N TYR A 36 10.99 -0.96 20.89
CA TYR A 36 11.83 -1.65 19.92
C TYR A 36 13.20 -1.00 19.83
N SER A 37 14.24 -1.81 19.73
CA SER A 37 15.58 -1.36 19.39
C SER A 37 15.82 -1.62 17.91
N VAL A 38 16.19 -0.58 17.17
CA VAL A 38 16.43 -0.62 15.72
C VAL A 38 17.72 0.09 15.37
N SER A 39 18.46 -0.38 14.36
CA SER A 39 19.67 0.27 13.85
C SER A 39 19.38 1.73 13.51
N LYS A 40 20.12 2.63 14.17
CA LYS A 40 20.07 4.06 13.92
C LYS A 40 20.47 4.35 12.48
N ASN A 41 21.52 3.69 12.00
CA ASN A 41 22.08 3.95 10.69
C ASN A 41 21.10 3.60 9.58
N LEU A 42 20.48 2.41 9.65
CA LEU A 42 19.45 2.01 8.68
C LEU A 42 18.25 2.97 8.74
N LEU A 43 17.73 3.24 9.94
CA LEU A 43 16.56 4.10 10.07
C LEU A 43 16.82 5.53 9.56
N CYS A 44 17.97 6.11 9.87
CA CYS A 44 18.34 7.46 9.44
C CYS A 44 18.72 7.53 7.96
N ALA A 45 19.25 6.44 7.38
CA ALA A 45 19.54 6.38 5.94
C ALA A 45 18.25 6.38 5.12
N GLU A 46 17.21 5.70 5.60
CA GLU A 46 15.94 5.55 4.89
C GLU A 46 14.93 6.65 5.21
N SER A 47 15.12 7.41 6.28
CA SER A 47 14.21 8.48 6.71
C SER A 47 14.96 9.76 7.09
N PRO A 48 14.85 10.84 6.29
CA PRO A 48 15.35 12.16 6.65
C PRO A 48 14.73 12.71 7.93
N VAL A 49 13.47 12.34 8.24
CA VAL A 49 12.80 12.73 9.48
C VAL A 49 13.49 12.10 10.69
N PHE A 50 13.71 10.79 10.69
CA PHE A 50 14.43 10.12 11.77
C PHE A 50 15.89 10.56 11.85
N SER A 51 16.53 10.83 10.71
CA SER A 51 17.88 11.39 10.67
C SER A 51 17.97 12.73 11.40
N LYS A 52 17.06 13.67 11.12
CA LYS A 52 16.97 14.94 11.85
C LYS A 52 16.65 14.72 13.33
N MET A 53 15.73 13.80 13.63
CA MET A 53 15.33 13.52 15.01
C MET A 53 16.49 13.01 15.88
N PHE A 54 17.26 12.03 15.40
CA PHE A 54 18.31 11.38 16.18
C PHE A 54 19.71 12.00 16.04
N ASN A 55 19.88 13.00 15.18
CA ASN A 55 21.13 13.73 14.98
C ASN A 55 20.98 15.25 15.22
N SER A 56 19.94 15.66 15.94
CA SER A 56 19.70 17.06 16.35
C SER A 56 20.19 17.34 17.78
N GLU A 57 19.93 18.56 18.27
CA GLU A 57 20.18 18.96 19.66
C GLU A 57 19.02 18.60 20.61
N TYR A 58 17.94 18.02 20.09
CA TYR A 58 16.73 17.70 20.86
C TYR A 58 16.87 16.45 21.74
N LEU A 59 15.89 16.24 22.63
CA LEU A 59 15.89 15.17 23.62
C LEU A 59 15.97 13.77 22.99
N GLU A 60 15.35 13.59 21.82
CA GLU A 60 15.35 12.33 21.07
C GLU A 60 16.77 11.92 20.67
N SER A 61 17.61 12.89 20.30
CA SER A 61 19.03 12.68 20.00
C SER A 61 19.83 12.42 21.28
N GLN A 62 19.58 13.13 22.38
CA GLN A 62 20.32 12.88 23.63
C GLN A 62 19.98 11.51 24.23
N GLN A 63 18.72 11.09 24.16
CA GLN A 63 18.23 9.84 24.74
C GLN A 63 18.28 8.66 23.77
N GLN A 64 18.56 8.92 22.49
CA GLN A 64 18.45 7.93 21.40
C GLN A 64 17.13 7.16 21.47
N THR A 65 16.05 7.87 21.83
CA THR A 65 14.72 7.29 22.08
C THR A 65 13.64 8.25 21.56
N VAL A 66 12.66 7.73 20.83
CA VAL A 66 11.45 8.47 20.42
C VAL A 66 10.21 7.74 20.90
N THR A 67 9.18 8.51 21.29
CA THR A 67 7.85 7.97 21.60
C THR A 67 6.86 8.35 20.50
N LEU A 68 6.31 7.34 19.84
CA LEU A 68 5.31 7.41 18.80
C LEU A 68 3.93 7.15 19.42
N LYS A 69 2.88 7.87 19.00
CA LYS A 69 1.53 7.72 19.55
C LYS A 69 0.64 6.89 18.61
N GLU A 70 0.00 5.85 19.14
CA GLU A 70 -1.15 5.14 18.56
C GLU A 70 -2.39 6.04 18.71
N ALA A 71 -2.57 7.01 17.81
CA ALA A 71 -3.86 7.63 17.43
C ALA A 71 -3.63 8.85 16.52
N ASP A 72 -4.58 9.07 15.59
CA ASP A 72 -4.64 10.06 14.48
C ASP A 72 -3.53 9.99 13.42
N ASP A 73 -2.49 9.20 13.65
CA ASP A 73 -1.23 9.26 12.92
C ASP A 73 -0.85 7.97 12.16
N ASP A 74 -1.78 7.02 12.00
CA ASP A 74 -1.62 5.75 11.25
C ASP A 74 -0.54 4.80 11.79
N ILE A 75 -0.09 5.05 13.02
CA ILE A 75 0.92 4.24 13.70
C ILE A 75 0.23 3.12 14.48
N SER A 76 0.50 1.88 14.08
CA SER A 76 0.15 0.67 14.82
C SER A 76 1.41 -0.16 15.10
N VAL A 77 1.35 -1.03 16.12
CA VAL A 77 2.38 -2.04 16.39
C VAL A 77 2.70 -2.84 15.12
N ARG A 78 1.67 -3.32 14.43
CA ARG A 78 1.78 -4.10 13.20
C ARG A 78 2.56 -3.36 12.11
N ASN A 79 2.26 -2.08 11.90
CA ASN A 79 2.88 -1.31 10.82
C ASN A 79 4.35 -0.98 11.13
N LEU A 80 4.68 -0.74 12.40
CA LEU A 80 6.08 -0.57 12.81
C LEU A 80 6.88 -1.86 12.68
N GLU A 81 6.30 -3.00 13.05
CA GLU A 81 6.96 -4.30 12.86
C GLU A 81 7.17 -4.61 11.37
N ALA A 82 6.18 -4.32 10.52
CA ALA A 82 6.30 -4.45 9.07
C ALA A 82 7.36 -3.50 8.48
N LEU A 83 7.43 -2.26 8.96
CA LEU A 83 8.49 -1.32 8.60
C LEU A 83 9.88 -1.88 8.97
N PHE A 84 10.03 -2.44 10.16
CA PHE A 84 11.31 -3.05 10.56
C PHE A 84 11.65 -4.26 9.68
N GLN A 85 10.68 -5.11 9.34
CA GLN A 85 10.93 -6.19 8.39
C GLN A 85 11.43 -5.65 7.05
N TRP A 86 10.80 -4.61 6.52
CA TRP A 86 11.22 -3.99 5.27
C TRP A 86 12.59 -3.34 5.35
N LEU A 87 12.92 -2.61 6.42
CA LEU A 87 14.21 -1.93 6.56
C LEU A 87 15.39 -2.91 6.48
N TYR A 88 15.24 -4.11 7.04
CA TYR A 88 16.33 -5.11 7.07
C TYR A 88 16.27 -6.12 5.95
N GLN A 89 15.08 -6.50 5.47
CA GLN A 89 14.91 -7.60 4.51
C GLN A 89 14.38 -7.15 3.15
N ARG A 90 13.89 -5.91 3.04
CA ARG A 90 13.17 -5.37 1.87
C ARG A 90 11.95 -6.20 1.47
N THR A 91 11.36 -6.91 2.44
CA THR A 91 10.15 -7.72 2.29
C THR A 91 9.18 -7.46 3.43
N ILE A 92 7.88 -7.61 3.19
CA ILE A 92 6.82 -7.41 4.19
C ILE A 92 5.87 -8.61 4.19
N ARG A 93 5.58 -9.12 5.39
CA ARG A 93 4.61 -10.19 5.63
C ARG A 93 3.78 -9.87 6.87
N PHE A 94 2.56 -9.39 6.67
CA PHE A 94 1.67 -9.00 7.78
C PHE A 94 1.11 -10.18 8.58
N GLY A 95 1.11 -11.41 8.03
CA GLY A 95 0.51 -12.57 8.71
C GLY A 95 -1.02 -12.48 8.82
N ILE A 96 -1.66 -11.78 7.87
CA ILE A 96 -3.12 -11.64 7.76
C ILE A 96 -3.60 -12.70 6.75
N GLU A 97 -4.87 -13.10 6.84
CA GLU A 97 -5.47 -14.01 5.85
C GLU A 97 -6.42 -13.29 4.89
N ASP A 98 -7.19 -12.31 5.40
CA ASP A 98 -8.17 -11.58 4.59
C ASP A 98 -7.49 -10.62 3.59
N PRO A 99 -7.74 -10.74 2.27
CA PRO A 99 -7.17 -9.85 1.27
C PRO A 99 -7.58 -8.38 1.45
N GLY A 100 -8.78 -8.11 1.97
CA GLY A 100 -9.24 -6.74 2.25
C GLY A 100 -8.39 -6.10 3.34
N GLU A 101 -8.27 -6.76 4.49
CA GLU A 101 -7.43 -6.32 5.61
C GLU A 101 -5.94 -6.22 5.22
N HIS A 102 -5.46 -7.10 4.34
CA HIS A 102 -4.12 -7.00 3.75
C HIS A 102 -3.88 -5.67 3.02
N ILE A 103 -4.88 -5.20 2.27
CA ILE A 103 -4.82 -3.91 1.56
C ILE A 103 -4.86 -2.78 2.59
N SER A 104 -5.73 -2.86 3.60
CA SER A 104 -5.80 -1.87 4.68
C SER A 104 -4.44 -1.72 5.40
N ALA A 105 -3.81 -2.83 5.79
CA ALA A 105 -2.51 -2.82 6.47
C ALA A 105 -1.39 -2.22 5.58
N ALA A 106 -1.37 -2.54 4.28
CA ALA A 106 -0.43 -1.96 3.33
C ALA A 106 -0.64 -0.44 3.18
N MET A 107 -1.89 0.02 3.19
CA MET A 107 -2.23 1.44 3.13
C MET A 107 -1.82 2.20 4.40
N GLU A 108 -2.05 1.62 5.57
CA GLU A 108 -1.59 2.22 6.83
C GLU A 108 -0.05 2.32 6.87
N LEU A 109 0.67 1.27 6.47
CA LEU A 109 2.13 1.31 6.36
C LEU A 109 2.62 2.36 5.36
N THR A 110 1.91 2.54 4.25
CA THR A 110 2.22 3.58 3.27
C THR A 110 2.10 4.98 3.88
N ARG A 111 1.04 5.25 4.64
CA ARG A 111 0.85 6.54 5.31
C ARG A 111 1.91 6.79 6.39
N LEU A 112 2.30 5.74 7.11
CA LEU A 112 3.44 5.78 8.03
C LEU A 112 4.74 6.14 7.30
N ALA A 113 4.97 5.54 6.13
CA ALA A 113 6.14 5.81 5.31
C ALA A 113 6.20 7.28 4.88
N ASP A 114 5.11 7.80 4.32
CA ASP A 114 4.99 9.20 3.90
C ASP A 114 5.20 10.17 5.08
N LYS A 115 4.60 9.87 6.23
CA LYS A 115 4.74 10.71 7.43
C LYS A 115 6.19 10.86 7.89
N TYR A 116 6.97 9.78 7.81
CA TYR A 116 8.37 9.78 8.21
C TYR A 116 9.33 9.93 7.03
N ASP A 117 8.84 10.28 5.84
CA ASP A 117 9.64 10.46 4.62
C ASP A 117 10.53 9.24 4.32
N ILE A 118 9.94 8.04 4.42
CA ILE A 118 10.63 6.76 4.15
C ILE A 118 10.53 6.46 2.66
N SER A 119 11.61 6.72 1.94
CA SER A 119 11.66 6.56 0.48
C SER A 119 11.78 5.09 0.03
N GLY A 120 11.16 4.74 -1.09
CA GLY A 120 11.24 3.42 -1.74
C GLY A 120 10.18 2.42 -1.25
N LEU A 121 9.55 2.67 -0.10
CA LEU A 121 8.49 1.82 0.44
C LEU A 121 7.18 2.00 -0.36
N GLU A 122 6.93 3.17 -0.93
CA GLU A 122 5.74 3.50 -1.72
C GLU A 122 5.57 2.59 -2.96
N THR A 123 6.67 2.31 -3.66
CA THR A 123 6.65 1.43 -4.83
C THR A 123 6.46 -0.02 -4.41
N THR A 124 7.14 -0.42 -3.32
CA THR A 124 6.98 -1.76 -2.75
C THR A 124 5.53 -2.02 -2.33
N MET A 125 4.86 -1.05 -1.69
CA MET A 125 3.45 -1.16 -1.28
C MET A 125 2.48 -1.13 -2.46
N ALA A 126 2.76 -0.34 -3.50
CA ALA A 126 1.95 -0.36 -4.71
C ALA A 126 1.99 -1.73 -5.40
N GLU A 127 3.17 -2.33 -5.54
CA GLU A 127 3.31 -3.68 -6.10
C GLU A 127 2.68 -4.75 -5.20
N TYR A 128 2.83 -4.62 -3.88
CA TYR A 128 2.21 -5.51 -2.91
C TYR A 128 0.68 -5.51 -3.04
N ILE A 129 0.03 -4.34 -3.06
CA ILE A 129 -1.42 -4.19 -3.25
C ILE A 129 -1.86 -4.72 -4.61
N ARG A 130 -1.10 -4.40 -5.68
CA ARG A 130 -1.37 -4.92 -7.03
C ARG A 130 -1.40 -6.45 -7.04
N ASN A 131 -0.44 -7.09 -6.38
CA ASN A 131 -0.38 -8.55 -6.32
C ASN A 131 -1.57 -9.13 -5.56
N ILE A 132 -1.98 -8.53 -4.43
CA ILE A 132 -3.18 -8.97 -3.70
C ILE A 132 -4.40 -8.93 -4.61
N ILE A 133 -4.58 -7.87 -5.38
CA ILE A 133 -5.70 -7.73 -6.33
C ILE A 133 -5.65 -8.82 -7.41
N ILE A 134 -4.48 -9.08 -7.99
CA ILE A 134 -4.31 -10.09 -9.05
C ILE A 134 -4.61 -11.51 -8.53
N PHE A 135 -4.15 -11.85 -7.33
CA PHE A 135 -4.28 -13.19 -6.76
C PHE A 135 -5.64 -13.44 -6.10
N ASN A 136 -6.43 -12.41 -5.82
CA ASN A 136 -7.75 -12.51 -5.19
C ASN A 136 -8.83 -11.85 -6.07
N PRO A 137 -9.07 -12.36 -7.30
CA PRO A 137 -10.11 -11.83 -8.16
C PRO A 137 -11.50 -12.12 -7.60
N HIS A 138 -12.51 -11.39 -8.07
CA HIS A 138 -13.92 -11.65 -7.71
C HIS A 138 -14.29 -13.14 -7.83
N PRO A 139 -14.93 -13.77 -6.81
CA PRO A 139 -15.16 -15.22 -6.76
C PRO A 139 -16.08 -15.75 -7.87
N GLN A 140 -16.97 -14.90 -8.39
CA GLN A 140 -17.84 -15.23 -9.52
C GLN A 140 -17.20 -15.04 -10.90
N ASN A 141 -15.92 -14.68 -10.97
CA ASN A 141 -15.18 -14.56 -12.22
C ASN A 141 -15.03 -15.94 -12.90
N LYS A 142 -15.40 -16.06 -14.17
CA LYS A 142 -15.33 -17.31 -14.95
C LYS A 142 -14.50 -17.12 -16.20
N ASN A 143 -13.93 -18.20 -16.74
CA ASN A 143 -13.13 -18.13 -17.97
C ASN A 143 -13.92 -17.55 -19.16
N SER A 144 -15.22 -17.80 -19.24
CA SER A 144 -16.11 -17.30 -20.29
C SER A 144 -16.73 -15.93 -19.98
N TRP A 145 -16.57 -15.42 -18.75
CA TRP A 145 -17.18 -14.16 -18.33
C TRP A 145 -16.38 -13.49 -17.22
N ARG A 146 -15.86 -12.31 -17.54
CA ARG A 146 -15.04 -11.50 -16.64
C ARG A 146 -15.94 -10.61 -15.78
N HIS A 147 -15.93 -10.78 -14.46
CA HIS A 147 -16.74 -9.94 -13.57
C HIS A 147 -16.34 -8.45 -13.69
N VAL A 148 -17.29 -7.53 -13.50
CA VAL A 148 -17.01 -6.08 -13.60
C VAL A 148 -16.09 -5.61 -12.46
N ASP A 149 -16.31 -6.14 -11.26
CA ASP A 149 -15.51 -5.87 -10.06
C ASP A 149 -14.35 -6.85 -9.87
N ILE A 150 -13.83 -7.45 -10.96
CA ILE A 150 -12.77 -8.46 -10.87
C ILE A 150 -11.56 -7.98 -10.07
N ASN A 151 -11.14 -6.73 -10.28
CA ASN A 151 -9.98 -6.12 -9.63
C ASN A 151 -10.35 -5.29 -8.40
N THR A 152 -11.63 -5.10 -8.12
CA THR A 152 -12.11 -4.23 -7.05
C THR A 152 -12.87 -4.98 -5.97
N TYR A 153 -12.98 -6.31 -6.05
CA TYR A 153 -13.79 -7.10 -5.11
C TYR A 153 -13.44 -6.83 -3.64
N HIS A 154 -12.15 -6.90 -3.28
CA HIS A 154 -11.65 -6.62 -1.93
C HIS A 154 -11.32 -5.13 -1.65
N LEU A 155 -11.54 -4.25 -2.62
CA LEU A 155 -11.44 -2.82 -2.38
C LEU A 155 -12.73 -2.31 -1.77
N GLU A 156 -12.65 -1.40 -0.82
CA GLU A 156 -13.81 -0.85 -0.12
C GLU A 156 -13.76 0.66 -0.18
N HIS A 157 -14.85 1.30 0.23
CA HIS A 157 -14.94 2.75 0.33
C HIS A 157 -13.74 3.33 1.09
N ASP A 158 -13.42 2.78 2.25
CA ASP A 158 -12.35 3.25 3.12
C ASP A 158 -10.96 3.16 2.46
N HIS A 159 -10.75 2.19 1.55
CA HIS A 159 -9.52 2.13 0.74
C HIS A 159 -9.43 3.30 -0.24
N ILE A 160 -10.54 3.73 -0.84
CA ILE A 160 -10.55 4.89 -1.72
C ILE A 160 -10.32 6.17 -0.90
N VAL A 161 -11.02 6.32 0.22
CA VAL A 161 -10.90 7.49 1.11
C VAL A 161 -9.48 7.61 1.65
N SER A 162 -8.93 6.53 2.19
CA SER A 162 -7.58 6.51 2.77
C SER A 162 -6.51 6.87 1.74
N ALA A 163 -6.70 6.50 0.47
CA ALA A 163 -5.76 6.84 -0.60
C ALA A 163 -5.74 8.35 -0.91
N THR A 164 -6.83 9.07 -0.63
CA THR A 164 -6.89 10.52 -0.83
C THR A 164 -5.97 11.29 0.13
N LEU A 165 -5.56 10.66 1.24
CA LEU A 165 -4.62 11.22 2.22
C LEU A 165 -3.16 11.13 1.74
N LEU A 166 -2.89 10.33 0.70
CA LEU A 166 -1.56 10.19 0.12
C LEU A 166 -1.26 11.33 -0.87
N PRO A 167 0.03 11.72 -1.03
CA PRO A 167 0.43 12.75 -1.97
C PRO A 167 -0.08 12.53 -3.41
N PRO A 168 -0.29 13.59 -4.20
CA PRO A 168 -0.60 13.45 -5.63
C PRO A 168 0.42 12.58 -6.37
N ALA A 169 -0.07 11.77 -7.32
CA ALA A 169 0.74 10.81 -8.09
C ALA A 169 1.40 9.68 -7.27
N HIS A 170 1.06 9.52 -5.99
CA HIS A 170 1.60 8.43 -5.17
C HIS A 170 1.31 7.05 -5.80
N PRO A 171 2.29 6.13 -5.89
CA PRO A 171 2.13 4.83 -6.58
C PRO A 171 0.93 4.01 -6.11
N VAL A 172 0.63 3.98 -4.81
CA VAL A 172 -0.55 3.28 -4.26
C VAL A 172 -1.87 3.86 -4.80
N ARG A 173 -2.00 5.19 -4.90
CA ARG A 173 -3.19 5.83 -5.50
C ARG A 173 -3.39 5.37 -6.93
N ARG A 174 -2.31 5.34 -7.71
CA ARG A 174 -2.32 4.88 -9.10
C ARG A 174 -2.76 3.42 -9.23
N VAL A 175 -2.35 2.55 -8.32
CA VAL A 175 -2.78 1.14 -8.34
C VAL A 175 -4.28 0.99 -8.05
N LEU A 176 -4.82 1.72 -7.07
CA LEU A 176 -6.26 1.67 -6.77
C LEU A 176 -7.11 2.26 -7.90
N ALA A 177 -6.63 3.36 -8.51
CA ALA A 177 -7.23 3.93 -9.70
C ALA A 177 -7.19 2.94 -10.89
N ALA A 178 -6.03 2.36 -11.18
CA ALA A 178 -5.87 1.34 -12.22
C ALA A 178 -6.80 0.15 -12.02
N ALA A 179 -6.93 -0.37 -10.80
CA ALA A 179 -7.85 -1.46 -10.48
C ALA A 179 -9.31 -1.13 -10.80
N SER A 180 -9.69 0.14 -10.70
CA SER A 180 -11.04 0.62 -10.98
C SER A 180 -11.30 0.87 -12.47
N VAL A 181 -10.27 1.01 -13.31
CA VAL A 181 -10.42 1.36 -14.74
C VAL A 181 -11.27 0.33 -15.49
N GLU A 182 -11.00 -0.96 -15.31
CA GLU A 182 -11.72 -2.00 -16.04
C GLU A 182 -13.22 -1.95 -15.74
N GLY A 183 -13.59 -1.92 -14.46
CA GLY A 183 -14.99 -1.88 -14.03
C GLY A 183 -15.68 -0.59 -14.49
N PHE A 184 -15.00 0.55 -14.33
CA PHE A 184 -15.50 1.87 -14.72
C PHE A 184 -15.79 1.99 -16.22
N LEU A 185 -14.90 1.49 -17.09
CA LEU A 185 -15.11 1.50 -18.54
C LEU A 185 -16.20 0.52 -19.01
N ARG A 186 -16.53 -0.49 -18.21
CA ARG A 186 -17.47 -1.56 -18.58
C ARG A 186 -18.88 -1.38 -18.00
N SER A 187 -19.06 -0.54 -16.98
CA SER A 187 -20.36 -0.31 -16.32
C SER A 187 -20.53 1.11 -15.81
N LYS A 188 -21.64 1.77 -16.19
CA LYS A 188 -22.09 3.05 -15.60
C LYS A 188 -22.30 2.96 -14.08
N ARG A 189 -22.61 1.75 -13.58
CA ARG A 189 -22.89 1.45 -12.18
C ARG A 189 -21.75 0.66 -11.52
N HIS A 190 -20.51 0.90 -11.92
CA HIS A 190 -19.36 0.35 -11.20
C HIS A 190 -19.43 0.79 -9.73
N LYS A 191 -19.00 -0.08 -8.81
CA LYS A 191 -19.20 0.14 -7.37
C LYS A 191 -18.54 1.42 -6.84
N PHE A 192 -17.52 1.93 -7.52
CA PHE A 192 -16.85 3.18 -7.16
C PHE A 192 -17.29 4.41 -7.97
N SER A 193 -18.39 4.32 -8.73
CA SER A 193 -18.88 5.45 -9.54
C SER A 193 -19.23 6.67 -8.69
N GLU A 194 -19.76 6.49 -7.48
CA GLU A 194 -20.10 7.62 -6.59
C GLU A 194 -18.85 8.29 -6.03
N GLU A 195 -17.85 7.49 -5.64
CA GLU A 195 -16.56 7.95 -5.13
C GLU A 195 -15.80 8.81 -6.13
N THR A 196 -15.93 8.56 -7.44
CA THR A 196 -15.30 9.41 -8.47
C THR A 196 -15.79 10.86 -8.41
N ASN A 197 -17.02 11.09 -7.94
CA ASN A 197 -17.60 12.42 -7.78
C ASN A 197 -17.35 12.97 -6.37
N ALA A 198 -17.44 12.11 -5.36
CA ALA A 198 -17.26 12.51 -3.96
C ALA A 198 -15.79 12.86 -3.62
N TYR A 199 -14.83 12.21 -4.28
CA TYR A 199 -13.40 12.39 -4.05
C TYR A 199 -12.68 12.79 -5.34
N PRO A 200 -12.60 14.10 -5.67
CA PRO A 200 -12.02 14.57 -6.93
C PRO A 200 -10.58 14.13 -7.18
N SER A 201 -9.79 13.93 -6.12
CA SER A 201 -8.42 13.41 -6.23
C SER A 201 -8.39 11.98 -6.78
N PHE A 202 -9.28 11.10 -6.30
CA PHE A 202 -9.46 9.77 -6.86
C PHE A 202 -10.01 9.81 -8.28
N GLY A 203 -10.99 10.68 -8.55
CA GLY A 203 -11.51 10.89 -9.90
C GLY A 203 -10.41 11.31 -10.90
N ALA A 204 -9.51 12.21 -10.49
CA ALA A 204 -8.37 12.62 -11.31
C ALA A 204 -7.39 11.46 -11.58
N ASP A 205 -7.07 10.66 -10.56
CA ASP A 205 -6.21 9.49 -10.71
C ASP A 205 -6.84 8.45 -11.66
N LEU A 206 -8.14 8.18 -11.51
CA LEU A 206 -8.89 7.26 -12.37
C LEU A 206 -8.91 7.74 -13.83
N LEU A 207 -9.14 9.03 -14.07
CA LEU A 207 -9.10 9.60 -15.42
C LEU A 207 -7.70 9.52 -16.03
N GLN A 208 -6.65 9.74 -15.23
CA GLN A 208 -5.28 9.60 -15.69
C GLN A 208 -4.97 8.16 -16.12
N GLU A 209 -5.30 7.17 -15.29
CA GLU A 209 -5.08 5.76 -15.62
C GLU A 209 -5.97 5.30 -16.78
N THR A 210 -7.21 5.78 -16.85
CA THR A 210 -8.11 5.54 -17.99
C THR A 210 -7.51 6.09 -19.29
N ARG A 211 -6.93 7.30 -19.26
CA ARG A 211 -6.25 7.88 -20.43
C ARG A 211 -5.11 6.97 -20.92
N LEU A 212 -4.28 6.47 -20.01
CA LEU A 212 -3.17 5.57 -20.34
C LEU A 212 -3.67 4.30 -21.03
N VAL A 213 -4.74 3.71 -20.51
CA VAL A 213 -5.38 2.52 -21.08
C VAL A 213 -5.97 2.81 -22.46
N LEU A 214 -6.69 3.92 -22.63
CA LEU A 214 -7.32 4.28 -23.90
C LEU A 214 -6.31 4.60 -25.01
N HIS A 215 -5.10 5.07 -24.69
CA HIS A 215 -4.01 5.22 -25.67
C HIS A 215 -3.55 3.90 -26.28
N SER A 216 -3.79 2.77 -25.60
CA SER A 216 -3.42 1.43 -26.08
C SER A 216 -4.51 0.73 -26.89
N VAL A 217 -5.69 1.35 -27.04
CA VAL A 217 -6.85 0.75 -27.71
C VAL A 217 -6.56 0.51 -29.19
N LYS A 218 -6.78 -0.72 -29.63
CA LYS A 218 -6.61 -1.12 -31.03
C LYS A 218 -7.97 -1.14 -31.75
N PRO A 219 -8.09 -0.58 -32.97
CA PRO A 219 -9.31 -0.68 -33.75
C PRO A 219 -9.51 -2.11 -34.22
N LEU A 220 -10.47 -2.80 -33.60
CA LEU A 220 -10.89 -4.16 -33.95
C LEU A 220 -12.42 -4.18 -34.08
N ARG A 221 -12.99 -5.33 -34.46
CA ARG A 221 -14.46 -5.52 -34.61
C ARG A 221 -15.26 -5.09 -33.37
N ALA A 222 -14.64 -5.17 -32.18
CA ALA A 222 -15.05 -4.49 -30.97
C ALA A 222 -13.83 -3.74 -30.40
N ALA A 223 -14.03 -2.50 -29.96
CA ALA A 223 -12.96 -1.73 -29.32
C ALA A 223 -12.62 -2.40 -27.98
N ALA A 224 -11.34 -2.69 -27.76
CA ALA A 224 -10.85 -3.41 -26.59
C ALA A 224 -9.59 -2.76 -26.05
N PHE A 225 -9.35 -2.97 -24.75
CA PHE A 225 -8.22 -2.42 -24.02
C PHE A 225 -7.55 -3.50 -23.16
N GLU A 226 -6.33 -3.23 -22.71
CA GLU A 226 -5.63 -4.08 -21.73
C GLU A 226 -5.94 -3.57 -20.32
N ASP A 227 -6.41 -4.47 -19.45
CA ASP A 227 -6.61 -4.19 -18.03
C ASP A 227 -5.27 -3.76 -17.39
N PRO A 228 -5.18 -2.55 -16.80
CA PRO A 228 -3.93 -2.03 -16.27
C PRO A 228 -3.43 -2.78 -15.01
N ILE A 229 -4.25 -3.65 -14.40
CA ILE A 229 -3.81 -4.51 -13.30
C ILE A 229 -3.25 -5.83 -13.83
N SER A 230 -4.06 -6.60 -14.55
CA SER A 230 -3.68 -7.96 -14.95
C SER A 230 -3.06 -8.09 -16.34
N GLY A 231 -3.07 -7.02 -17.14
CA GLY A 231 -2.64 -7.03 -18.55
C GLY A 231 -3.57 -7.83 -19.47
N LYS A 232 -4.67 -8.38 -18.95
CA LYS A 232 -5.63 -9.17 -19.74
C LYS A 232 -6.50 -8.24 -20.57
N ARG A 233 -6.86 -8.70 -21.76
CA ARG A 233 -7.72 -7.94 -22.67
C ARG A 233 -9.17 -7.94 -22.18
N SER A 234 -9.80 -6.76 -22.23
CA SER A 234 -11.22 -6.54 -21.95
C SER A 234 -11.88 -5.68 -23.02
N ASP A 235 -13.14 -5.96 -23.33
CA ASP A 235 -13.90 -5.22 -24.34
C ASP A 235 -14.52 -3.94 -23.73
N LEU A 236 -14.52 -2.85 -24.51
CA LEU A 236 -15.26 -1.64 -24.18
C LEU A 236 -16.76 -1.89 -24.35
N ASN A 237 -17.54 -1.44 -23.37
CA ASN A 237 -18.99 -1.51 -23.46
C ASN A 237 -19.53 -0.20 -24.04
N SER A 238 -20.00 -0.23 -25.29
CA SER A 238 -20.52 0.95 -26.00
C SER A 238 -21.73 1.59 -25.33
N ASN A 239 -22.41 0.88 -24.41
CA ASN A 239 -23.57 1.40 -23.69
C ASN A 239 -23.19 2.18 -22.41
N VAL A 240 -21.88 2.34 -22.13
CA VAL A 240 -21.35 3.03 -20.94
C VAL A 240 -21.14 4.52 -21.16
N PHE A 241 -21.11 4.99 -22.40
CA PHE A 241 -21.07 6.40 -22.75
C PHE A 241 -22.45 6.80 -23.27
#